data_AF-A0AAU2XJY1-F1
#
_entry.id   AF-A0AAU2XJY1-F1
#
_cell.length_a   1.000
_cell.length_b   1.000
_cell.length_c   1.000
_cell.angle_alpha   90.00
_cell.angle_beta   90.00
_cell.angle_gamma   90.00
#
_symmetry.space_group_name_H-M   'P 1'
#
loop_
_entity.id
_entity.type
_entity.pdbx_description
1 polymer ?
#
loop_
_entity_poly.entity_id
_entity_poly.type
_entity_poly.pdbx_seq_one_letter_code
_entity_poly.pdbx_strand_id
1 'polypeptide(L)'
;MVEGAGNTAGAATLQNPPTGAGSTSGAPAYATTELKRRLAATVLAESAESQQDDIRWIYFNLVTAAKDEKGLAKSSAYRGESIWYRIWLYVLGDATYGKDPLPGKRAEFSDFKGQTIKDFCEKNGWIRTVARPRGKLLYAQVEAMFTNPAQNPYGNWTGQGNLADFNNRSNKDPYWKKARAYWGLQEEGKVESVYVKVLPAGKNTQFIFNPIAIELYFRKHTLPSKVPEYIP
;
A
#
# COMPACT_ATOMS: atom_id res chain seq x y z
N MET A 1 -4.31 -55.88 3.51
CA MET A 1 -5.34 -54.82 3.58
C MET A 1 -4.81 -53.79 4.56
N VAL A 2 -4.52 -52.60 4.04
CA VAL A 2 -3.76 -51.55 4.73
C VAL A 2 -4.71 -50.73 5.61
N GLU A 3 -4.27 -50.49 6.85
CA GLU A 3 -4.93 -49.69 7.88
C GLU A 3 -5.09 -48.23 7.42
N GLY A 4 -6.29 -47.68 7.55
CA GLY A 4 -6.58 -46.26 7.36
C GLY A 4 -6.76 -45.59 8.73
N ALA A 5 -5.67 -45.04 9.27
CA ALA A 5 -5.73 -44.14 10.41
C ALA A 5 -6.14 -42.74 9.93
N GLY A 6 -7.39 -42.36 10.22
CA GLY A 6 -7.87 -40.99 10.04
C GLY A 6 -7.21 -40.08 11.08
N ASN A 7 -6.42 -39.12 10.61
CA ASN A 7 -5.83 -38.09 11.45
C ASN A 7 -6.52 -36.75 11.14
N THR A 8 -7.54 -36.41 11.94
CA THR A 8 -8.15 -35.08 11.97
C THR A 8 -7.28 -34.17 12.83
N ALA A 9 -6.32 -33.50 12.22
CA ALA A 9 -5.56 -32.43 12.86
C ALA A 9 -6.34 -31.11 12.75
N GLY A 10 -6.73 -30.58 13.90
CA GLY A 10 -7.51 -29.35 14.04
C GLY A 10 -6.80 -28.12 13.49
N ALA A 11 -7.60 -27.20 12.96
CA ALA A 11 -7.20 -25.87 12.56
C ALA A 11 -6.70 -25.09 13.80
N ALA A 12 -5.38 -24.92 13.92
CA ALA A 12 -4.78 -24.01 14.88
C ALA A 12 -4.93 -22.58 14.36
N THR A 13 -5.65 -21.76 15.11
CA THR A 13 -5.82 -20.32 14.88
C THR A 13 -4.47 -19.63 15.09
N LEU A 14 -3.81 -19.24 14.00
CA LEU A 14 -2.47 -18.63 14.03
C LEU A 14 -2.56 -17.15 14.43
N GLN A 15 -1.98 -16.82 15.58
CA GLN A 15 -1.85 -15.44 16.08
C GLN A 15 -0.64 -14.74 15.43
N ASN A 16 -0.84 -13.48 15.04
CA ASN A 16 0.23 -12.58 14.62
C ASN A 16 1.27 -12.39 15.75
N PRO A 17 2.56 -12.16 15.43
CA PRO A 17 3.59 -11.90 16.43
C PRO A 17 3.29 -10.62 17.24
N PRO A 18 3.80 -10.51 18.48
CA PRO A 18 3.37 -9.47 19.41
C PRO A 18 3.75 -8.08 18.90
N THR A 19 2.75 -7.23 18.69
CA THR A 19 2.94 -5.79 18.43
C THR A 19 3.33 -5.11 19.73
N GLY A 20 4.63 -4.96 19.98
CA GLY A 20 5.14 -4.09 21.03
C GLY A 20 4.96 -2.62 20.63
N ALA A 21 3.89 -1.98 21.08
CA ALA A 21 3.73 -0.53 21.04
C ALA A 21 3.18 -0.05 22.38
N GLY A 22 4.05 0.57 23.19
CA GLY A 22 3.68 1.20 24.45
C GLY A 22 2.63 2.31 24.23
N SER A 23 1.64 2.34 25.11
CA SER A 23 0.57 3.33 25.10
C SER A 23 1.06 4.69 25.58
N THR A 24 1.38 5.59 24.65
CA THR A 24 1.30 7.03 24.89
C THR A 24 -0.02 7.51 24.31
N SER A 25 -0.95 7.94 25.16
CA SER A 25 -2.23 8.50 24.76
C SER A 25 -2.01 9.86 24.08
N GLY A 26 -1.99 9.87 22.75
CA GLY A 26 -1.86 11.05 21.92
C GLY A 26 -1.19 10.71 20.58
N ALA A 27 -1.71 11.26 19.48
CA ALA A 27 -1.02 11.17 18.21
C ALA A 27 0.38 11.80 18.33
N PRO A 28 1.42 11.21 17.73
CA PRO A 28 2.78 11.73 17.88
C PRO A 28 2.90 13.12 17.24
N ALA A 29 3.81 13.97 17.74
CA ALA A 29 3.95 15.36 17.29
C ALA A 29 4.18 15.52 15.78
N TYR A 30 4.80 14.54 15.13
CA TYR A 30 5.03 14.55 13.68
C TYR A 30 3.76 14.23 12.85
N ALA A 31 2.69 13.71 13.47
CA ALA A 31 1.41 13.41 12.83
C ALA A 31 0.57 14.67 12.60
N THR A 32 1.13 15.63 11.85
CA THR A 32 0.47 16.88 11.49
C THR A 32 -0.72 16.63 10.56
N THR A 33 -1.68 17.57 10.53
CA THR A 33 -2.80 17.56 9.56
C THR A 33 -2.32 17.40 8.13
N GLU A 34 -1.19 18.04 7.79
CA GLU A 34 -0.57 17.99 6.47
C GLU A 34 -0.02 16.60 6.16
N LEU A 35 0.74 15.99 7.08
CA LEU A 35 1.26 14.63 6.89
C LEU A 35 0.12 13.63 6.67
N LYS A 36 -0.94 13.71 7.48
CA LYS A 36 -2.11 12.83 7.34
C LYS A 36 -2.80 13.02 5.98
N ARG A 37 -2.87 14.27 5.49
CA ARG A 37 -3.47 14.59 4.19
C ARG A 37 -2.64 13.99 3.05
N ARG A 38 -1.32 14.18 3.10
CA ARG A 38 -0.37 13.64 2.12
C ARG A 38 -0.40 12.12 2.12
N LEU A 39 -0.41 11.48 3.29
CA LEU A 39 -0.52 10.02 3.38
C LEU A 39 -1.82 9.52 2.75
N ALA A 40 -2.97 10.13 3.07
CA ALA A 40 -4.25 9.76 2.47
C ALA A 40 -4.23 9.94 0.94
N ALA A 41 -3.71 11.07 0.44
CA ALA A 41 -3.57 11.32 -0.99
C ALA A 41 -2.64 10.31 -1.69
N THR A 42 -1.53 9.93 -1.04
CA THR A 42 -0.62 8.89 -1.53
C THR A 42 -1.33 7.56 -1.68
N VAL A 43 -2.04 7.11 -0.63
CA VAL A 43 -2.79 5.85 -0.68
C VAL A 43 -3.85 5.90 -1.79
N LEU A 44 -4.61 6.99 -1.90
CA LEU A 44 -5.63 7.15 -2.94
C LEU A 44 -5.06 7.12 -4.37
N ALA A 45 -3.85 7.62 -4.57
CA ALA A 45 -3.19 7.65 -5.87
C ALA A 45 -2.54 6.30 -6.25
N GLU A 46 -2.08 5.52 -5.27
CA GLU A 46 -1.33 4.27 -5.47
C GLU A 46 -2.20 3.01 -5.46
N SER A 47 -3.51 3.12 -5.19
CA SER A 47 -4.36 1.95 -4.94
C SER A 47 -5.76 2.02 -5.54
N ALA A 48 -6.25 0.85 -5.94
CA ALA A 48 -7.68 0.63 -6.15
C ALA A 48 -8.41 0.66 -4.79
N GLU A 49 -9.72 0.91 -4.83
CA GLU A 49 -10.54 1.05 -3.62
C GLU A 49 -10.44 -0.15 -2.68
N SER A 50 -10.52 -1.36 -3.23
CA SER A 50 -10.43 -2.63 -2.50
C SER A 50 -9.06 -2.89 -1.85
N GLN A 51 -8.03 -2.11 -2.19
CA GLN A 51 -6.66 -2.30 -1.71
C GLN A 51 -6.28 -1.28 -0.61
N GLN A 52 -7.11 -0.25 -0.39
CA GLN A 52 -6.80 0.89 0.48
C GLN A 52 -6.60 0.50 1.94
N ASP A 53 -7.44 -0.41 2.43
CA ASP A 53 -7.41 -0.86 3.83
C ASP A 53 -6.08 -1.48 4.21
N ASP A 54 -5.42 -2.16 3.27
CA ASP A 54 -4.13 -2.78 3.47
C ASP A 54 -2.97 -1.81 3.19
N ILE A 55 -3.02 -1.09 2.06
CA ILE A 55 -1.92 -0.22 1.62
C ILE A 55 -1.71 0.96 2.57
N ARG A 56 -2.76 1.50 3.20
CA ARG A 56 -2.62 2.59 4.16
C ARG A 56 -1.69 2.24 5.32
N TRP A 57 -1.73 0.99 5.81
CA TRP A 57 -0.89 0.53 6.91
C TRP A 57 0.59 0.42 6.51
N ILE A 58 0.87 0.10 5.24
CA ILE A 58 2.25 0.09 4.73
C ILE A 58 2.84 1.49 4.72
N TYR A 59 2.10 2.48 4.21
CA TYR A 59 2.55 3.87 4.23
C TYR A 59 2.62 4.43 5.65
N PHE A 60 1.71 4.02 6.54
CA PHE A 60 1.78 4.34 7.96
C PHE A 60 3.08 3.86 8.61
N ASN A 61 3.46 2.60 8.38
CA ASN A 61 4.74 2.07 8.87
C ASN A 61 5.93 2.88 8.37
N LEU A 62 5.91 3.29 7.09
CA LEU A 62 6.98 4.09 6.49
C LEU A 62 7.09 5.48 7.13
N VAL A 63 5.98 6.20 7.30
CA VAL A 63 6.01 7.54 7.92
C VAL A 63 6.32 7.48 9.41
N THR A 64 5.85 6.44 10.11
CA THR A 64 6.16 6.24 11.53
C THR A 64 7.64 5.93 11.73
N ALA A 65 8.25 5.12 10.86
CA ALA A 65 9.68 4.84 10.89
C ALA A 65 10.52 6.10 10.58
N ALA A 66 10.10 6.91 9.61
CA ALA A 66 10.77 8.17 9.27
C ALA A 66 10.50 9.29 10.28
N LYS A 67 9.40 9.22 11.03
CA LYS A 67 8.84 10.28 11.86
C LYS A 67 8.56 11.58 11.09
N ASP A 68 8.33 11.49 9.78
CA ASP A 68 8.01 12.61 8.90
C ASP A 68 7.44 12.10 7.55
N GLU A 69 7.21 13.04 6.63
CA GLU A 69 6.70 12.75 5.27
C GLU A 69 7.72 12.05 4.35
N LYS A 70 9.01 11.96 4.71
CA LYS A 70 10.01 11.26 3.89
C LYS A 70 9.69 9.77 3.76
N GLY A 71 8.93 9.20 4.70
CA GLY A 71 8.37 7.86 4.56
C GLY A 71 7.53 7.68 3.29
N LEU A 72 6.89 8.74 2.79
CA LEU A 72 6.09 8.72 1.56
C LEU A 72 6.95 8.72 0.29
N ALA A 73 8.25 9.00 0.36
CA ALA A 73 9.13 9.08 -0.82
C ALA A 73 9.32 7.74 -1.57
N LYS A 74 8.89 6.63 -0.97
CA LYS A 74 8.79 5.33 -1.64
C LYS A 74 7.64 5.26 -2.65
N SER A 75 6.59 6.06 -2.48
CA SER A 75 5.52 6.20 -3.47
C SER A 75 6.02 6.95 -4.70
N SER A 76 5.76 6.38 -5.88
CA SER A 76 6.00 7.05 -7.15
C SER A 76 5.05 8.23 -7.35
N ALA A 77 3.80 8.10 -6.89
CA ALA A 77 2.78 9.14 -6.96
C ALA A 77 3.13 10.35 -6.09
N TYR A 78 3.64 10.12 -4.88
CA TYR A 78 4.14 11.17 -3.98
C TYR A 78 5.40 11.82 -4.55
N ARG A 79 6.45 11.03 -4.82
CA ARG A 79 7.76 11.53 -5.25
C ARG A 79 7.70 12.28 -6.59
N GLY A 80 6.94 11.75 -7.54
CA GLY A 80 6.74 12.37 -8.84
C GLY A 80 5.60 13.39 -8.87
N GLU A 81 4.93 13.61 -7.73
CA GLU A 81 3.71 14.43 -7.63
C GLU A 81 2.75 14.16 -8.79
N SER A 82 2.36 12.90 -8.98
CA SER A 82 1.51 12.51 -10.10
C SER A 82 0.21 13.34 -10.13
N ILE A 83 -0.39 13.50 -11.31
CA ILE A 83 -1.64 14.28 -11.45
C ILE A 83 -2.75 13.80 -10.49
N TRP A 84 -2.86 12.48 -10.27
CA TRP A 84 -3.82 11.91 -9.34
C TRP A 84 -3.51 12.24 -7.89
N TYR A 85 -2.24 12.23 -7.49
CA TYR A 85 -1.83 12.68 -6.15
C TYR A 85 -2.22 14.15 -5.91
N ARG A 86 -1.97 15.04 -6.87
CA ARG A 86 -2.35 16.46 -6.78
C ARG A 86 -3.88 16.64 -6.73
N ILE A 87 -4.63 15.90 -7.55
CA ILE A 87 -6.10 15.88 -7.51
C ILE A 87 -6.60 15.45 -6.12
N TRP A 88 -6.02 14.40 -5.54
CA TRP A 88 -6.41 13.92 -4.21
C TRP A 88 -6.07 14.91 -3.10
N LEU A 89 -4.91 15.58 -3.16
CA LEU A 89 -4.60 16.68 -2.25
C LEU A 89 -5.66 17.79 -2.32
N TYR A 90 -6.06 18.19 -3.54
CA TYR A 90 -7.12 19.17 -3.74
C TYR A 90 -8.47 18.71 -3.17
N VAL A 91 -8.86 17.46 -3.44
CA VAL A 91 -10.06 16.84 -2.89
C VAL A 91 -10.06 16.86 -1.36
N LEU A 92 -8.89 16.68 -0.75
CA LEU A 92 -8.67 16.68 0.70
C LEU A 92 -8.41 18.08 1.30
N GLY A 93 -8.61 19.15 0.51
CA GLY A 93 -8.61 20.53 0.98
C GLY A 93 -7.30 21.29 0.79
N ASP A 94 -6.28 20.71 0.15
CA ASP A 94 -5.07 21.42 -0.22
C ASP A 94 -5.20 22.06 -1.61
N ALA A 95 -5.43 23.37 -1.64
CA ALA A 95 -5.66 24.12 -2.86
C ALA A 95 -4.37 24.44 -3.65
N THR A 96 -3.18 24.05 -3.18
CA THR A 96 -1.87 24.42 -3.76
C THR A 96 -1.80 24.15 -5.26
N TYR A 97 -2.26 22.97 -5.70
CA TYR A 97 -2.21 22.54 -7.11
C TYR A 97 -3.48 22.89 -7.91
N GLY A 98 -4.42 23.66 -7.34
CA GLY A 98 -5.71 23.92 -7.98
C GLY A 98 -5.61 24.58 -9.35
N LYS A 99 -4.55 25.36 -9.60
CA LYS A 99 -4.31 26.04 -10.89
C LYS A 99 -3.54 25.19 -11.90
N ASP A 100 -3.03 24.02 -11.50
CA ASP A 100 -2.25 23.18 -12.39
C ASP A 100 -3.11 22.68 -13.56
N PRO A 101 -2.55 22.63 -14.77
CA PRO A 101 -3.27 22.16 -15.95
C PRO A 101 -3.50 20.64 -15.90
N LEU A 102 -4.66 20.21 -16.40
CA LEU A 102 -4.92 18.79 -16.64
C LEU A 102 -4.15 18.30 -17.88
N PRO A 103 -3.63 17.06 -17.87
CA PRO A 103 -2.99 16.49 -19.05
C PRO A 103 -4.06 16.07 -20.07
N GLY A 104 -4.38 16.94 -21.03
CA GLY A 104 -5.49 16.76 -21.97
C GLY A 104 -5.42 15.54 -22.91
N LYS A 105 -4.30 14.81 -22.97
CA LYS A 105 -4.14 13.60 -23.81
C LYS A 105 -4.50 12.29 -23.10
N ARG A 106 -4.84 12.31 -21.81
CA ARG A 106 -5.23 11.08 -21.10
C ARG A 106 -6.72 10.83 -21.23
N ALA A 107 -7.10 9.56 -21.40
CA ALA A 107 -8.50 9.16 -21.58
C ALA A 107 -9.40 9.60 -20.42
N GLU A 108 -8.88 9.62 -19.18
CA GLU A 108 -9.65 10.09 -18.02
C GLU A 108 -9.99 11.59 -18.04
N PHE A 109 -9.34 12.38 -18.90
CA PHE A 109 -9.53 13.83 -19.01
C PHE A 109 -10.02 14.28 -20.39
N SER A 110 -10.02 13.41 -21.40
CA SER A 110 -10.24 13.80 -22.81
C SER A 110 -11.59 14.48 -23.05
N ASP A 111 -12.62 14.06 -22.31
CA ASP A 111 -13.99 14.57 -22.49
C ASP A 111 -14.35 15.68 -21.51
N PHE A 112 -13.42 16.05 -20.61
CA PHE A 112 -13.64 17.07 -19.61
C PHE A 112 -13.31 18.47 -20.15
N LYS A 113 -14.29 19.38 -20.12
CA LYS A 113 -14.19 20.74 -20.71
C LYS A 113 -13.42 21.76 -19.86
N GLY A 114 -12.92 21.39 -18.68
CA GLY A 114 -12.12 22.28 -17.83
C GLY A 114 -10.62 22.10 -18.04
N GLN A 115 -9.84 23.10 -17.64
CA GLN A 115 -8.40 23.13 -17.93
C GLN A 115 -7.54 22.84 -16.70
N THR A 116 -8.08 23.05 -15.50
CA THR A 116 -7.31 22.97 -14.25
C THR A 116 -7.76 21.84 -13.34
N ILE A 117 -6.90 21.46 -12.38
CA ILE A 117 -7.29 20.53 -11.30
C ILE A 117 -8.50 21.05 -10.54
N LYS A 118 -8.58 22.36 -10.25
CA LYS A 118 -9.75 22.97 -9.61
C LYS A 118 -11.01 22.73 -10.44
N ASP A 119 -10.97 23.04 -11.74
CA ASP A 119 -12.11 22.80 -12.63
C ASP A 119 -12.55 21.34 -12.55
N PHE A 120 -11.60 20.41 -12.68
CA PHE A 120 -11.87 18.98 -12.60
C PHE A 120 -12.56 18.62 -11.30
N CYS A 121 -12.00 19.05 -10.17
CA CYS A 121 -12.51 18.70 -8.85
C CYS A 121 -13.87 19.33 -8.52
N GLU A 122 -14.19 20.48 -9.10
CA GLU A 122 -15.43 21.22 -8.83
C GLU A 122 -16.55 20.91 -9.83
N LYS A 123 -16.22 20.53 -11.07
CA LYS A 123 -17.21 20.35 -12.15
C LYS A 123 -17.42 18.88 -12.53
N ASN A 124 -16.45 17.99 -12.28
CA ASN A 124 -16.61 16.57 -12.59
C ASN A 124 -17.60 15.91 -11.62
N GLY A 125 -18.65 15.28 -12.15
CA GLY A 125 -19.69 14.62 -11.36
C GLY A 125 -19.16 13.50 -10.48
N TRP A 126 -18.29 12.63 -11.02
CA TRP A 126 -17.68 11.53 -10.27
C TRP A 126 -16.81 12.04 -9.12
N ILE A 127 -16.04 13.12 -9.33
CA ILE A 127 -15.25 13.69 -8.22
C ILE A 127 -16.16 14.14 -7.08
N ARG A 128 -17.28 14.79 -7.41
CA ARG A 128 -18.20 15.32 -6.41
C ARG A 128 -18.95 14.23 -5.65
N THR A 129 -19.42 13.20 -6.34
CA THR A 129 -20.32 12.18 -5.76
C THR A 129 -19.60 10.94 -5.24
N VAL A 130 -18.42 10.62 -5.77
CA VAL A 130 -17.67 9.40 -5.41
C VAL A 130 -16.34 9.74 -4.77
N ALA A 131 -15.49 10.51 -5.46
CA ALA A 131 -14.11 10.72 -5.00
C ALA A 131 -14.05 11.52 -3.68
N ARG A 132 -14.82 12.60 -3.54
CA ARG A 132 -14.83 13.42 -2.32
C ARG A 132 -15.28 12.65 -1.08
N PRO A 133 -16.42 11.92 -1.07
CA PRO A 133 -16.78 11.06 0.05
C PRO A 133 -15.71 10.02 0.38
N ARG A 134 -15.17 9.34 -0.64
CA ARG A 134 -14.09 8.34 -0.45
C ARG A 134 -12.83 8.95 0.16
N GLY A 135 -12.41 10.12 -0.31
CA GLY A 135 -11.25 10.83 0.23
C GLY A 135 -11.44 11.19 1.70
N LYS A 136 -12.61 11.72 2.06
CA LYS A 136 -12.95 12.03 3.47
C LYS A 136 -12.92 10.79 4.36
N LEU A 137 -13.50 9.68 3.89
CA LEU A 137 -13.50 8.42 4.62
C LEU A 137 -12.07 7.94 4.88
N LEU A 138 -11.22 7.89 3.84
CA LEU A 138 -9.85 7.46 4.01
C LEU A 138 -9.04 8.39 4.91
N TYR A 139 -9.23 9.70 4.79
CA TYR A 139 -8.58 10.65 5.68
C TYR A 139 -8.92 10.37 7.14
N ALA A 140 -10.20 10.17 7.48
CA ALA A 140 -10.62 9.83 8.83
C ALA A 140 -10.00 8.51 9.32
N GLN A 141 -9.89 7.50 8.44
CA GLN A 141 -9.20 6.24 8.77
C GLN A 141 -7.71 6.49 9.05
N VAL A 142 -7.04 7.32 8.26
CA VAL A 142 -5.64 7.72 8.50
C VAL A 142 -5.48 8.44 9.85
N GLU A 143 -6.41 9.33 10.21
CA GLU A 143 -6.39 9.96 11.53
C GLU A 143 -6.53 8.95 12.66
N ALA A 144 -7.42 7.97 12.50
CA ALA A 144 -7.62 6.88 13.45
C ALA A 144 -6.37 6.00 13.61
N MET A 145 -5.58 5.80 12.56
CA MET A 145 -4.35 5.00 12.63
C MET A 145 -3.28 5.64 13.54
N PHE A 146 -3.17 6.97 13.54
CA PHE A 146 -2.23 7.69 14.42
C PHE A 146 -2.67 7.73 15.88
N THR A 147 -3.97 7.58 16.14
CA THR A 147 -4.52 7.53 17.51
C THR A 147 -4.54 6.10 18.06
N ASN A 148 -4.75 5.10 17.19
CA ASN A 148 -4.84 3.69 17.54
C ASN A 148 -3.85 2.82 16.72
N PRO A 149 -2.53 3.05 16.83
CA PRO A 149 -1.53 2.31 16.03
C PRO A 149 -1.51 0.81 16.33
N ALA A 150 -2.00 0.38 17.49
CA ALA A 150 -2.11 -1.03 17.88
C ALA A 150 -3.06 -1.85 16.99
N GLN A 151 -3.93 -1.19 16.20
CA GLN A 151 -4.81 -1.87 15.25
C GLN A 151 -4.11 -2.30 13.95
N ASN A 152 -2.83 -1.96 13.79
CA ASN A 152 -2.07 -2.27 12.58
C ASN A 152 -1.83 -3.79 12.44
N PRO A 153 -2.43 -4.45 11.43
CA PRO A 153 -2.23 -5.89 11.23
C PRO A 153 -0.92 -6.20 10.51
N TYR A 154 -0.22 -5.18 9.99
CA TYR A 154 0.98 -5.30 9.16
C TYR A 154 2.21 -4.70 9.84
N GLY A 155 2.36 -4.87 11.15
CA GLY A 155 3.52 -4.36 11.89
C GLY A 155 4.85 -4.70 11.20
N ASN A 156 5.67 -3.68 10.91
CA ASN A 156 6.96 -3.77 10.19
C ASN A 156 6.90 -4.10 8.68
N TRP A 157 5.72 -4.22 8.09
CA TRP A 157 5.60 -4.37 6.62
C TRP A 157 5.78 -3.01 5.96
N THR A 158 6.80 -2.87 5.12
CA THR A 158 7.16 -1.61 4.47
C THR A 158 7.43 -1.76 2.97
N GLY A 159 7.18 -2.95 2.42
CA GLY A 159 7.19 -3.20 0.99
C GLY A 159 5.81 -3.03 0.39
N GLN A 160 5.71 -2.24 -0.67
CA GLN A 160 4.54 -2.19 -1.55
C GLN A 160 4.99 -1.91 -2.99
N GLY A 161 4.26 -2.45 -3.96
CA GLY A 161 4.44 -2.15 -5.38
C GLY A 161 3.45 -2.92 -6.24
N ASN A 162 3.40 -2.56 -7.52
CA ASN A 162 2.43 -3.11 -8.47
C ASN A 162 2.93 -4.41 -9.13
N LEU A 163 2.09 -5.00 -9.98
CA LEU A 163 2.45 -6.18 -10.76
C LEU A 163 3.71 -6.03 -11.62
N ALA A 164 3.92 -4.87 -12.23
CA ALA A 164 5.12 -4.61 -13.02
C ALA A 164 6.35 -4.59 -12.11
N ASP A 165 6.30 -3.93 -10.95
CA ASP A 165 7.39 -3.91 -9.98
C ASP A 165 7.74 -5.33 -9.50
N PHE A 166 6.72 -6.11 -9.15
CA PHE A 166 6.88 -7.46 -8.62
C PHE A 166 7.49 -8.41 -9.66
N ASN A 167 7.03 -8.34 -10.92
CA ASN A 167 7.51 -9.21 -11.98
C ASN A 167 8.78 -8.68 -12.69
N ASN A 168 9.25 -7.48 -12.38
CA ASN A 168 10.37 -6.87 -13.09
C ASN A 168 11.69 -7.65 -12.88
N ARG A 169 12.11 -8.42 -13.89
CA ARG A 169 13.38 -9.18 -13.88
C ARG A 169 14.62 -8.29 -14.05
N SER A 170 14.47 -7.08 -14.62
CA SER A 170 15.57 -6.14 -14.80
C SER A 170 15.83 -5.28 -13.56
N ASN A 171 14.95 -5.38 -12.55
CA ASN A 171 15.13 -4.65 -11.30
C ASN A 171 16.40 -5.14 -10.60
N LYS A 172 17.36 -4.22 -10.41
CA LYS A 172 18.61 -4.48 -9.69
C LYS A 172 18.42 -4.51 -8.19
N ASP A 173 17.28 -4.05 -7.69
CA ASP A 173 16.96 -4.14 -6.27
C ASP A 173 16.75 -5.62 -5.89
N PRO A 174 17.65 -6.22 -5.07
CA PRO A 174 17.54 -7.61 -4.66
C PRO A 174 16.26 -7.87 -3.85
N TYR A 175 15.62 -6.82 -3.35
CA TYR A 175 14.41 -6.88 -2.54
C TYR A 175 13.24 -7.53 -3.26
N TRP A 176 12.96 -7.11 -4.49
CA TRP A 176 11.86 -7.66 -5.29
C TRP A 176 12.09 -9.11 -5.67
N LYS A 177 13.34 -9.46 -6.00
CA LYS A 177 13.71 -10.85 -6.27
C LYS A 177 13.47 -11.74 -5.06
N LYS A 178 13.86 -11.28 -3.86
CA LYS A 178 13.63 -12.02 -2.60
C LYS A 178 12.15 -12.12 -2.28
N ALA A 179 11.38 -11.04 -2.41
CA ALA A 179 9.94 -11.07 -2.17
C ALA A 179 9.22 -12.06 -3.07
N ARG A 180 9.51 -12.02 -4.36
CA ARG A 180 8.92 -12.95 -5.34
C ARG A 180 9.35 -14.40 -5.10
N ALA A 181 10.60 -14.62 -4.68
CA ALA A 181 11.06 -15.96 -4.30
C ALA A 181 10.34 -16.47 -3.05
N TYR A 182 10.16 -15.61 -2.04
CA TYR A 182 9.43 -15.97 -0.83
C TYR A 182 7.97 -16.28 -1.15
N TRP A 183 7.32 -15.44 -1.96
CA TRP A 183 5.96 -15.69 -2.44
C TRP A 183 5.84 -17.05 -3.12
N GLY A 184 6.75 -17.40 -4.03
CA GLY A 184 6.76 -18.73 -4.66
C GLY A 184 6.83 -19.89 -3.66
N LEU A 185 7.69 -19.77 -2.65
CA LEU A 185 7.77 -20.77 -1.57
C LEU A 185 6.48 -20.83 -0.73
N GLN A 186 5.83 -19.68 -0.54
CA GLN A 186 4.57 -19.56 0.19
C GLN A 186 3.42 -20.25 -0.55
N GLU A 187 3.31 -20.06 -1.88
CA GLU A 187 2.33 -20.74 -2.72
C GLU A 187 2.56 -22.26 -2.79
N GLU A 188 3.83 -22.70 -2.75
CA GLU A 188 4.20 -24.12 -2.72
C GLU A 188 4.01 -24.76 -1.34
N GLY A 189 3.59 -24.00 -0.31
CA GLY A 189 3.45 -24.50 1.07
C GLY A 189 4.78 -24.86 1.74
N LYS A 190 5.90 -24.31 1.25
CA LYS A 190 7.26 -24.59 1.76
C LYS A 190 7.70 -23.67 2.89
N VAL A 191 6.89 -22.66 3.21
CA VAL A 191 7.09 -21.76 4.35
C VAL A 191 5.78 -21.64 5.12
N GLU A 192 5.89 -21.50 6.44
CA GLU A 192 4.72 -21.47 7.34
C GLU A 192 4.19 -20.06 7.55
N SER A 193 5.03 -19.04 7.36
CA SER A 193 4.67 -17.64 7.58
C SER A 193 4.26 -16.94 6.29
N VAL A 194 3.28 -16.04 6.40
CA VAL A 194 2.89 -15.14 5.32
C VAL A 194 3.69 -13.85 5.43
N TYR A 195 4.59 -13.59 4.48
CA TYR A 195 5.34 -12.33 4.40
C TYR A 195 5.12 -11.58 3.09
N VAL A 196 4.35 -12.15 2.15
CA VAL A 196 3.89 -11.47 0.94
C VAL A 196 2.40 -11.68 0.82
N LYS A 197 1.65 -10.59 0.62
CA LYS A 197 0.21 -10.61 0.35
C LYS A 197 -0.06 -9.98 -1.01
N VAL A 198 -0.82 -10.71 -1.83
CA VAL A 198 -1.33 -10.23 -3.12
C VAL A 198 -2.67 -9.54 -2.90
N LEU A 199 -2.83 -8.36 -3.49
CA LEU A 199 -4.06 -7.56 -3.45
C LEU A 199 -4.62 -7.47 -4.88
N PRO A 200 -5.47 -8.42 -5.30
CA PRO A 200 -5.89 -8.55 -6.69
C PRO A 200 -6.76 -7.38 -7.16
N ALA A 201 -6.45 -6.85 -8.33
CA ALA A 201 -7.25 -5.81 -9.01
C ALA A 201 -7.02 -5.82 -10.53
N GLY A 202 -6.95 -7.02 -11.12
CA GLY A 202 -6.60 -7.21 -12.53
C GLY A 202 -5.23 -6.61 -12.85
N LYS A 203 -5.16 -5.72 -13.85
CA LYS A 203 -3.91 -5.03 -14.23
C LYS A 203 -3.33 -4.11 -13.14
N ASN A 204 -4.14 -3.76 -12.13
CA ASN A 204 -3.75 -2.91 -11.00
C ASN A 204 -3.42 -3.72 -9.74
N THR A 205 -3.17 -5.03 -9.87
CA THR A 205 -2.79 -5.88 -8.74
C THR A 205 -1.57 -5.30 -8.02
N GLN A 206 -1.68 -5.22 -6.68
CA GLN A 206 -0.64 -4.72 -5.79
C GLN A 206 -0.12 -5.85 -4.91
N PHE A 207 1.12 -5.70 -4.45
CA PHE A 207 1.79 -6.60 -3.53
C PHE A 207 2.20 -5.81 -2.31
N ILE A 208 1.93 -6.32 -1.11
CA ILE A 208 2.48 -5.80 0.13
C ILE A 208 3.27 -6.90 0.83
N PHE A 209 4.35 -6.52 1.52
CA PHE A 209 5.27 -7.52 2.08
C PHE A 209 6.15 -6.99 3.21
N ASN A 210 6.69 -7.93 3.99
CA ASN A 210 7.60 -7.68 5.10
C ASN A 210 9.07 -7.83 4.68
N PRO A 211 9.79 -6.71 4.47
CA PRO A 211 11.18 -6.78 4.01
C PRO A 211 12.12 -7.49 4.95
N ILE A 212 11.96 -7.18 6.24
CA ILE A 212 12.90 -7.58 7.25
C ILE A 212 12.79 -9.08 7.46
N ALA A 213 11.57 -9.60 7.54
CA ALA A 213 11.33 -11.03 7.74
C ALA A 213 11.82 -11.86 6.53
N ILE A 214 11.58 -11.39 5.31
CA ILE A 214 12.06 -12.04 4.08
C ILE A 214 13.59 -12.02 4.01
N GLU A 215 14.22 -10.89 4.36
CA GLU A 215 15.68 -10.78 4.42
C GLU A 215 16.26 -11.79 5.44
N LEU A 216 15.69 -11.85 6.63
CA LEU A 216 16.12 -12.78 7.69
C LEU A 216 15.96 -14.24 7.26
N TYR A 217 14.92 -14.57 6.51
CA TYR A 217 14.73 -15.91 5.95
C TYR A 217 15.87 -16.28 4.99
N PHE A 218 16.19 -15.42 4.01
CA PHE A 218 17.22 -15.70 3.00
C PHE A 218 18.66 -15.52 3.48
N ARG A 219 18.88 -15.05 4.72
CA ARG A 219 20.19 -15.19 5.38
C ARG A 219 20.49 -16.63 5.80
N LYS A 220 19.45 -17.44 5.99
CA LYS A 220 19.55 -18.85 6.44
C LYS A 220 19.27 -19.86 5.33
N HIS A 221 18.68 -19.40 4.23
CA HIS A 221 18.25 -20.25 3.12
C HIS A 221 18.77 -19.69 1.80
N THR A 222 19.21 -20.59 0.92
CA THR A 222 19.67 -20.23 -0.41
C THR A 222 18.52 -19.63 -1.23
N LEU A 223 18.73 -18.43 -1.77
CA LEU A 223 17.79 -17.81 -2.70
C LEU A 223 17.70 -18.67 -3.98
N PRO A 224 16.51 -19.12 -4.40
CA PRO A 224 16.35 -19.88 -5.63
C PRO A 224 16.89 -19.14 -6.86
N SER A 225 17.55 -19.89 -7.76
CA SER A 225 18.07 -19.34 -9.01
C SER A 225 16.95 -18.98 -10.00
N LYS A 226 15.85 -19.73 -9.96
CA LYS A 226 14.60 -19.45 -10.67
C LYS A 226 13.56 -18.96 -9.67
N VAL A 227 12.91 -17.85 -10.01
CA VAL A 227 11.89 -17.21 -9.19
C VAL A 227 10.61 -17.13 -10.04
N PRO A 228 9.46 -17.62 -9.55
CA PRO A 228 8.22 -17.63 -10.34
C PRO A 228 7.74 -16.21 -10.64
N GLU A 229 6.90 -16.05 -11.66
CA GLU A 229 6.17 -14.81 -11.91
C GLU A 229 4.74 -14.94 -11.42
N TYR A 230 4.16 -13.83 -10.97
CA TYR A 230 2.73 -13.79 -10.70
C TYR A 230 1.98 -13.56 -12.02
N ILE A 231 1.03 -14.45 -12.35
CA ILE A 231 0.12 -14.31 -13.48
C ILE A 231 -1.29 -14.16 -12.90
N PRO A 232 -1.95 -12.99 -13.06
CA PRO A 232 -3.29 -12.74 -12.53
C PRO A 232 -4.38 -13.64 -13.09
#